data_AF-A0A954DDR9-F1
#
_entry.id   AF-A0A954DDR9-F1
#
_cell.length_a   1.000
_cell.length_b   1.000
_cell.length_c   1.000
_cell.angle_alpha   90.00
_cell.angle_beta   90.00
_cell.angle_gamma   90.00
#
_symmetry.space_group_name_H-M   'P 1'
#
loop_
_entity.id
_entity.type
_entity.pdbx_description
1 polymer ?
#
loop_
_entity_poly.entity_id
_entity_poly.type
_entity_poly.pdbx_seq_one_letter_code
_entity_poly.pdbx_strand_id
1 'polypeptide(L)'
;MPTPREREMRSLLAQLDNSALSTRDFADLHGMSVMTIYWWRSELRRRDRERDQDFVEVDIRPDTAIAAPQSFEIVLPGGLRIVVPRAYDADELRQLIAAVSTC
;
A
#
# COMPACT_ATOMS: atom_id res chain seq x y z
N MET A 1 13.74 15.12 3.20
CA MET A 1 14.17 14.01 4.11
C MET A 1 13.45 14.15 5.45
N PRO A 2 12.96 13.04 6.05
CA PRO A 2 12.28 13.09 7.35
C PRO A 2 13.26 13.41 8.49
N THR A 3 12.84 14.27 9.41
CA THR A 3 13.66 14.67 10.57
C THR A 3 13.84 13.50 11.56
N PRO A 4 14.86 13.50 12.43
CA PRO A 4 15.02 12.47 13.45
C PRO A 4 13.76 12.28 14.32
N ARG A 5 13.14 13.40 14.71
CA ARG A 5 11.90 13.40 15.49
C ARG A 5 10.70 12.87 14.72
N GLU A 6 10.65 13.10 13.40
CA GLU A 6 9.62 12.50 12.55
C GLU A 6 9.75 10.97 12.51
N ARG A 7 10.96 10.45 12.36
CA ARG A 7 11.21 9.00 12.35
C ARG A 7 10.84 8.34 13.67
N GLU A 8 11.23 8.98 14.78
CA GLU A 8 10.85 8.54 16.13
C GLU A 8 9.34 8.46 16.28
N MET A 9 8.63 9.51 15.87
CA MET A 9 7.17 9.53 15.98
C MET A 9 6.49 8.52 15.06
N ARG A 10 6.98 8.31 13.83
CA ARG A 10 6.47 7.25 12.95
C ARG A 10 6.63 5.87 13.59
N SER A 11 7.75 5.62 14.25
CA SER A 11 7.97 4.38 15.00
C SER A 11 7.01 4.23 16.19
N LEU A 12 6.81 5.30 16.97
CA LEU A 12 5.87 5.29 18.11
C LEU A 12 4.42 5.06 17.66
N LEU A 13 3.99 5.70 16.58
CA LEU A 13 2.64 5.51 16.04
C LEU A 13 2.45 4.10 15.47
N ALA A 14 3.47 3.53 14.83
CA ALA A 14 3.44 2.14 14.40
C ALA A 14 3.37 1.17 15.58
N GLN A 15 4.06 1.46 16.69
CA GLN A 15 3.95 0.67 17.92
C GLN A 15 2.54 0.75 18.51
N LEU A 16 1.94 1.94 18.54
CA LEU A 16 0.54 2.12 18.96
C LEU A 16 -0.41 1.30 18.08
N ASP A 17 -0.27 1.38 16.76
CA ASP A 17 -1.16 0.68 15.81
C ASP A 17 -1.03 -0.86 15.91
N ASN A 18 0.14 -1.37 16.31
CA ASN A 18 0.37 -2.79 16.57
C ASN A 18 0.11 -3.22 18.03
N SER A 19 -0.15 -2.26 18.92
CA SER A 19 -0.48 -2.55 20.32
C SER A 19 -1.98 -2.79 20.49
N ALA A 20 -2.35 -3.58 21.49
CA ALA A 20 -3.74 -3.70 21.93
C ALA A 20 -4.19 -2.55 22.87
N LEU A 21 -3.35 -1.52 23.04
CA LEU A 21 -3.59 -0.42 23.97
C LEU A 21 -4.48 0.64 23.35
N SER A 22 -5.29 1.30 24.19
CA SER A 22 -5.96 2.51 23.76
C SER A 22 -4.95 3.63 23.55
N THR A 23 -5.29 4.62 22.73
CA THR A 23 -4.44 5.79 22.52
C THR A 23 -4.15 6.55 23.83
N ARG A 24 -5.06 6.50 24.81
CA ARG A 24 -4.85 7.10 26.13
C ARG A 24 -3.81 6.31 26.93
N ASP A 25 -3.98 5.00 27.04
CA ASP A 25 -3.06 4.15 27.81
C ASP A 25 -1.65 4.16 27.22
N PHE A 26 -1.54 4.20 25.89
CA PHE A 26 -0.27 4.36 25.21
C PHE A 26 0.36 5.73 25.46
N ALA A 27 -0.43 6.80 25.45
CA ALA A 27 0.06 8.14 25.75
C ALA A 27 0.62 8.22 27.18
N ASP A 28 -0.11 7.65 28.14
CA ASP A 28 0.29 7.58 29.54
C ASP A 28 1.57 6.74 29.73
N LEU A 29 1.67 5.57 29.07
CA LEU A 29 2.85 4.70 29.09
C LEU A 29 4.11 5.41 28.57
N HIS A 30 3.97 6.22 27.53
CA HIS A 30 5.08 6.92 26.88
C HIS A 30 5.29 8.36 27.40
N GLY A 31 4.58 8.76 28.47
CA GLY A 31 4.73 10.09 29.08
C GLY A 31 4.37 11.25 28.15
N MET A 32 3.44 11.03 27.22
CA MET A 32 3.04 12.01 26.21
C MET A 32 1.55 12.33 26.30
N SER A 33 1.14 13.48 25.79
CA SER A 33 -0.29 13.81 25.74
C SER A 33 -0.98 13.12 24.57
N VAL A 34 -2.23 12.73 24.76
CA VAL A 34 -3.09 12.22 23.68
C VAL A 34 -3.20 13.22 22.52
N MET A 35 -3.24 14.53 22.83
CA MET A 35 -3.25 15.59 21.81
C MET A 35 -2.00 15.57 20.93
N THR A 36 -0.83 15.29 21.51
CA THR A 36 0.43 15.14 20.77
C THR A 36 0.35 14.00 19.76
N ILE A 37 -0.24 12.86 20.14
CA ILE A 37 -0.44 11.72 19.23
C ILE A 37 -1.35 12.12 18.06
N TYR A 38 -2.50 12.74 18.33
CA TYR A 38 -3.42 13.18 17.28
C TYR A 38 -2.80 14.22 16.35
N TRP A 39 -2.08 15.19 16.92
CA TRP A 39 -1.38 16.19 16.13
C TRP A 39 -0.39 15.54 15.17
N TRP A 40 0.45 14.62 15.66
CA TRP A 40 1.42 13.91 14.83
C TRP A 40 0.76 13.04 13.77
N ARG A 41 -0.35 12.35 14.06
CA ARG A 41 -1.11 11.62 13.03
C ARG A 41 -1.58 12.55 11.91
N SER A 42 -2.09 13.72 12.25
CA SER A 42 -2.54 14.71 11.26
C SER A 42 -1.37 15.28 10.46
N GLU A 43 -0.28 15.65 11.14
CA GLU A 43 0.89 16.27 10.54
C GLU A 43 1.62 15.30 9.60
N LEU A 44 1.78 14.03 9.97
CA LEU A 44 2.38 13.03 9.09
C LEU A 44 1.50 12.75 7.86
N ARG A 45 0.17 12.67 8.02
CA ARG A 45 -0.75 12.56 6.89
C ARG A 45 -0.71 13.76 5.95
N ARG A 46 -0.47 14.96 6.46
CA ARG A 46 -0.28 16.17 5.65
C ARG A 46 1.02 16.08 4.86
N ARG A 47 2.14 15.73 5.52
CA ARG A 47 3.46 15.58 4.89
C ARG A 47 3.51 14.45 3.87
N ASP A 48 2.83 13.34 4.14
CA ASP A 48 2.74 12.22 3.20
C ASP A 48 1.96 12.67 1.94
N ARG A 49 0.86 13.40 2.10
CA ARG A 49 0.15 14.01 0.96
C ARG A 49 0.98 15.03 0.20
N GLU A 50 1.76 15.86 0.88
CA GLU A 50 2.65 16.83 0.23
C GLU A 50 3.79 16.14 -0.53
N ARG A 51 4.30 15.01 -0.03
CA ARG A 51 5.28 14.20 -0.74
C ARG A 51 4.66 13.50 -1.95
N ASP A 52 3.44 12.99 -1.83
CA ASP A 52 2.73 12.34 -2.94
C ASP A 52 2.21 13.35 -3.98
N GLN A 53 2.27 14.66 -3.68
CA GLN A 53 2.01 15.75 -4.62
C GLN A 53 3.24 16.15 -5.45
N ASP A 54 4.37 15.48 -5.29
CA ASP A 54 5.46 15.59 -6.26
C ASP A 54 4.92 15.26 -7.65
N PHE A 55 5.13 16.18 -8.59
CA PHE A 55 4.67 16.05 -9.97
C PHE A 55 5.19 14.74 -10.57
N VAL A 56 4.29 13.76 -10.73
CA VAL A 56 4.59 12.55 -11.50
C VAL A 56 4.61 12.94 -12.96
N GLU A 57 5.71 12.69 -13.66
CA GLU A 57 5.80 12.86 -15.10
C GLU A 57 4.72 12.00 -15.78
N VAL A 58 3.73 12.67 -16.36
CA VAL A 58 2.72 12.02 -17.19
C VAL A 58 3.29 11.94 -18.59
N ASP A 59 3.78 10.78 -18.98
CA ASP A 59 4.11 10.49 -20.38
C ASP A 59 2.80 10.42 -21.19
N ILE A 60 2.43 11.53 -21.82
CA ILE A 60 1.31 11.58 -22.77
C ILE A 60 1.80 10.91 -24.05
N ARG A 61 1.72 9.58 -24.06
CA ARG A 61 1.87 8.81 -25.29
C ARG A 61 0.73 9.19 -26.23
N PRO A 62 1.01 9.60 -27.47
CA PRO A 62 -0.04 9.81 -28.46
C PRO A 62 -0.88 8.54 -28.54
N ASP A 63 -2.21 8.71 -28.58
CA ASP A 63 -3.22 7.66 -28.72
C ASP A 63 -3.14 7.02 -30.11
N THR A 64 -1.97 6.47 -30.41
CA THR A 64 -1.68 5.65 -31.58
C THR A 64 -1.68 4.22 -31.08
N ALA A 65 -2.86 3.62 -31.22
CA ALA A 65 -3.25 2.29 -30.78
C ALA A 65 -3.39 2.17 -29.26
N ILE A 66 -4.64 1.98 -28.83
CA ILE A 66 -4.97 1.07 -27.73
C ILE A 66 -4.20 -0.22 -28.04
N ALA A 67 -2.99 -0.35 -27.50
CA ALA A 67 -2.28 -1.60 -27.52
C ALA A 67 -3.20 -2.55 -26.75
N ALA A 68 -3.78 -3.51 -27.48
CA ALA A 68 -4.64 -4.51 -26.88
C ALA A 68 -3.96 -5.02 -25.59
N PRO A 69 -4.69 -5.15 -24.47
CA PRO A 69 -4.11 -5.51 -23.20
C PRO A 69 -3.17 -6.71 -23.41
N GLN A 70 -1.88 -6.51 -23.14
CA GLN A 70 -0.85 -7.53 -23.37
C GLN A 70 -0.89 -8.62 -22.30
N SER A 71 -1.82 -8.54 -21.35
CA SER A 71 -2.05 -9.52 -20.32
C SER A 71 -3.51 -9.54 -19.85
N PHE A 72 -3.93 -10.69 -19.34
CA PHE A 72 -5.15 -10.89 -18.57
C PHE A 72 -4.81 -10.86 -17.08
N GLU A 73 -5.73 -10.34 -16.26
CA GLU A 73 -5.62 -10.39 -14.81
C GLU A 73 -6.79 -11.19 -14.25
N ILE A 74 -6.47 -12.21 -13.43
CA ILE A 74 -7.45 -13.08 -12.78
C ILE A 74 -7.29 -12.89 -11.27
N VAL A 75 -8.37 -12.47 -10.61
CA VAL A 75 -8.42 -12.31 -9.16
C VAL A 75 -9.27 -13.44 -8.59
N LEU A 76 -8.68 -14.25 -7.71
CA LEU A 76 -9.30 -15.40 -7.06
C LEU A 76 -9.74 -15.04 -5.63
N PRO A 77 -10.69 -15.80 -5.04
CA PRO A 77 -11.02 -15.67 -3.62
C PRO A 77 -9.77 -15.79 -2.74
N GLY A 78 -9.67 -14.96 -1.69
CA GLY A 78 -8.49 -14.91 -0.83
C GLY A 78 -7.40 -13.90 -1.27
N GLY A 79 -7.66 -13.14 -2.34
CA GLY A 79 -6.78 -12.04 -2.77
C GLY A 79 -5.59 -12.47 -3.64
N LEU A 80 -5.59 -13.73 -4.10
CA LEU A 80 -4.58 -14.22 -5.03
C LEU A 80 -4.82 -13.60 -6.41
N ARG A 81 -3.76 -13.00 -6.97
CA ARG A 81 -3.77 -12.31 -8.25
C ARG A 81 -2.85 -13.03 -9.23
N ILE A 82 -3.39 -13.44 -10.36
CA ILE A 82 -2.64 -14.08 -11.45
C ILE A 82 -2.63 -13.11 -12.65
N VAL A 83 -1.44 -12.76 -13.11
CA VAL A 83 -1.25 -11.92 -14.31
C VAL A 83 -0.71 -12.82 -15.42
N VAL A 84 -1.46 -12.94 -16.51
CA VAL A 84 -1.17 -13.86 -17.61
C VAL A 84 -0.86 -13.06 -18.87
N PRO A 85 0.36 -13.13 -19.42
CA PRO A 85 0.68 -12.52 -20.70
C PRO A 85 -0.18 -13.08 -21.84
N ARG A 86 -0.51 -12.27 -22.86
CA ARG A 86 -1.35 -12.69 -23.99
C ARG A 86 -0.69 -13.75 -24.88
N ALA A 87 0.65 -13.85 -24.84
CA ALA A 87 1.43 -14.85 -25.57
C ALA A 87 1.48 -16.22 -24.86
N TYR A 88 0.74 -16.39 -23.77
CA TYR A 88 0.77 -17.61 -22.97
C TYR A 88 -0.10 -18.70 -23.58
N ASP A 89 0.34 -19.96 -23.49
CA ASP A 89 -0.40 -21.11 -23.97
C ASP A 89 -1.66 -21.34 -23.11
N ALA A 90 -2.81 -21.49 -23.77
CA ALA A 90 -4.09 -21.70 -23.12
C ALA A 90 -4.16 -23.04 -22.36
N ASP A 91 -3.43 -24.06 -22.83
CA ASP A 91 -3.44 -25.38 -22.19
C ASP A 91 -2.57 -25.40 -20.93
N GLU A 92 -1.42 -24.74 -20.95
CA GLU A 92 -0.58 -24.53 -19.76
C GLU A 92 -1.29 -23.67 -18.71
N LEU A 93 -1.97 -22.59 -19.14
CA LEU A 93 -2.75 -21.75 -18.23
C LEU A 93 -3.85 -22.53 -17.54
N ARG A 94 -4.54 -23.41 -18.27
CA ARG A 94 -5.62 -24.24 -17.70
C ARG A 94 -5.07 -25.21 -16.66
N GLN A 95 -3.91 -25.82 -16.91
CA GLN A 95 -3.26 -26.70 -15.92
C GLN A 95 -2.86 -25.92 -14.66
N LEU A 96 -2.29 -24.72 -14.81
CA LEU A 96 -1.89 -23.88 -13.69
C LEU A 96 -3.07 -23.43 -12.84
N ILE A 97 -4.16 -22.96 -13.48
CA ILE A 97 -5.38 -22.55 -12.76
C ILE A 97 -5.98 -23.73 -12.01
N ALA A 98 -6.03 -24.93 -12.61
CA ALA A 98 -6.52 -26.13 -11.96
C ALA A 98 -5.67 -26.54 -10.75
N ALA A 99 -4.33 -26.43 -10.85
CA ALA A 99 -3.43 -26.75 -9.75
C ALA A 99 -3.61 -25.79 -8.55
N VAL A 100 -3.85 -24.50 -8.82
CA VAL A 100 -3.95 -23.46 -7.78
C VAL A 100 -5.34 -23.38 -7.16
N SER A 101 -6.39 -23.79 -7.87
CA SER A 101 -7.77 -23.77 -7.38
C SER A 101 -8.17 -25.01 -6.55
N THR A 102 -7.29 -26.01 -6.45
CA THR A 102 -7.56 -27.26 -5.72
C THR A 102 -7.00 -27.27 -4.28
N CYS A 103 -6.35 -26.18 -3.85
CA CYS A 103 -5.90 -25.97 -2.46
C CYS A 103 -6.89 -25.06 -1.70
#